data_AF-A0A9X8YCZ2-F1
#
_entry.id   AF-A0A9X8YCZ2-F1
#
_cell.length_a   1.000
_cell.length_b   1.000
_cell.length_c   1.000
_cell.angle_alpha   90.00
_cell.angle_beta   90.00
_cell.angle_gamma   90.00
#
_symmetry.space_group_name_H-M   'P 1'
#
loop_
_entity.id
_entity.type
_entity.pdbx_description
1 polymer ?
#
loop_
_entity_poly.entity_id
_entity_poly.type
_entity_poly.pdbx_seq_one_letter_code
_entity_poly.pdbx_strand_id
1 'polypeptide(L)'
;MDTQLPLRIMEAVGLLHRLGYLGLRILPGINASGTAWRIVIHNVTEWNPEDKFGDPFNSEESCVYSTAGANVFNHDVQMPEDVSRVSVAEAILEAMPSLQRSTPGETGNLDYVRWYAQLLSQVTRLDELPVAYADYFDDSEGWELGWGSHRRFPAPPTYRP
;
A
#
# COMPACT_ATOMS: atom_id res chain seq x y z
N MET A 1 15.92 3.88 -15.45
CA MET A 1 16.42 3.99 -14.07
C MET A 1 15.22 3.66 -13.22
N ASP A 2 15.24 2.53 -12.51
CA ASP A 2 14.08 2.12 -11.73
C ASP A 2 13.91 3.10 -10.57
N THR A 3 12.72 3.66 -10.45
CA THR A 3 12.41 4.63 -9.41
C THR A 3 12.43 3.97 -8.03
N GLN A 4 12.95 4.67 -7.02
CA GLN A 4 12.89 4.23 -5.62
C GLN A 4 11.53 4.49 -4.97
N LEU A 5 10.66 5.28 -5.61
CA LEU A 5 9.38 5.73 -5.05
C LEU A 5 8.47 4.57 -4.59
N PRO A 6 8.33 3.43 -5.30
CA PRO A 6 7.53 2.31 -4.82
C PRO A 6 7.97 1.79 -3.44
N LEU A 7 9.28 1.59 -3.25
CA LEU A 7 9.83 1.17 -1.96
C LEU A 7 9.65 2.27 -0.91
N ARG A 8 9.86 3.53 -1.27
CA ARG A 8 9.69 4.68 -0.36
C ARG A 8 8.25 4.86 0.10
N ILE A 9 7.27 4.58 -0.75
CA ILE A 9 5.84 4.52 -0.38
C ILE A 9 5.60 3.45 0.68
N MET A 10 6.12 2.24 0.46
CA MET A 10 5.97 1.15 1.44
C MET A 10 6.63 1.51 2.78
N GLU A 11 7.84 2.07 2.74
CA GLU A 11 8.53 2.53 3.94
C GLU A 11 7.80 3.69 4.66
N ALA A 12 7.14 4.56 3.90
CA ALA A 12 6.36 5.68 4.43
C ALA A 12 5.13 5.19 5.20
N VAL A 13 4.38 4.23 4.66
CA VAL A 13 3.26 3.60 5.38
C VAL A 13 3.74 2.93 6.67
N GLY A 14 4.85 2.18 6.61
CA GLY A 14 5.44 1.57 7.81
C GLY A 14 5.98 2.59 8.82
N LEU A 15 6.42 3.78 8.37
CA LEU A 15 6.76 4.90 9.23
C LEU A 15 5.49 5.46 9.90
N LEU A 16 4.42 5.69 9.15
CA LEU A 16 3.16 6.24 9.66
C LEU A 16 2.50 5.31 10.68
N HIS A 17 2.55 3.99 10.47
CA HIS A 17 2.13 3.01 11.48
C HIS A 17 2.90 3.17 12.79
N ARG A 18 4.23 3.36 12.74
CA ARG A 18 5.05 3.60 13.94
C ARG A 18 4.75 4.94 14.61
N LEU A 19 4.27 5.93 13.86
CA LEU A 19 3.86 7.23 14.38
C LEU A 19 2.41 7.24 14.92
N GLY A 20 1.71 6.09 14.86
CA GLY A 20 0.37 5.92 15.42
C GLY A 20 -0.77 6.08 14.42
N TYR A 21 -0.50 6.24 13.13
CA TYR A 21 -1.55 6.26 12.10
C TYR A 21 -1.95 4.83 11.72
N LEU A 22 -2.56 4.12 12.68
CA LEU A 22 -2.81 2.69 12.57
C LEU A 22 -3.95 2.34 11.61
N GLY A 23 -4.75 3.31 11.18
CA GLY A 23 -5.84 3.10 10.22
C GLY A 23 -5.38 2.85 8.77
N LEU A 24 -4.11 3.08 8.44
CA LEU A 24 -3.64 2.93 7.06
C LEU A 24 -3.57 1.48 6.60
N ARG A 25 -4.11 1.23 5.41
CA ARG A 25 -3.92 0.00 4.63
C ARG A 25 -3.46 0.33 3.20
N ILE A 26 -2.92 -0.67 2.54
CA ILE A 26 -2.52 -0.61 1.14
C ILE A 26 -3.17 -1.71 0.33
N LEU A 27 -3.31 -1.43 -0.97
CA LEU A 27 -3.77 -2.36 -1.98
C LEU A 27 -2.85 -2.27 -3.21
N PRO A 28 -1.76 -3.07 -3.25
CA PRO A 28 -0.85 -3.08 -4.37
C PRO A 28 -1.26 -4.09 -5.43
N GLY A 29 -0.98 -3.82 -6.70
CA GLY A 29 -1.31 -4.74 -7.78
C GLY A 29 -0.61 -4.40 -9.07
N ILE A 30 -0.97 -5.13 -10.12
CA ILE A 30 -0.51 -4.87 -11.48
C ILE A 30 -1.66 -4.25 -12.29
N ASN A 31 -1.34 -3.33 -13.18
CA ASN A 31 -2.33 -2.74 -14.09
C ASN A 31 -2.83 -3.78 -15.12
N ALA A 32 -3.93 -3.48 -15.81
CA ALA A 32 -4.56 -4.42 -16.75
C ALA A 32 -3.61 -4.89 -17.88
N SER A 33 -2.64 -4.07 -18.29
CA SER A 33 -1.67 -4.46 -19.30
C SER A 33 -0.54 -5.36 -18.78
N GLY A 34 -0.44 -5.61 -17.47
CA GLY A 34 0.61 -6.45 -16.90
C GLY A 34 1.97 -5.76 -16.75
N THR A 35 2.08 -4.46 -17.01
CA THR A 35 3.37 -3.77 -17.23
C THR A 35 3.75 -2.78 -16.14
N ALA A 36 2.80 -2.35 -15.30
CA ALA A 36 3.05 -1.39 -14.25
C ALA A 36 2.50 -1.86 -12.91
N TRP A 37 3.33 -1.71 -11.89
CA TRP A 37 2.91 -1.87 -10.51
C TRP A 37 2.16 -0.62 -10.06
N ARG A 38 1.07 -0.82 -9.33
CA ARG A 38 0.22 0.23 -8.77
C ARG A 38 -0.06 -0.04 -7.32
N ILE A 39 -0.40 1.01 -6.59
CA ILE A 39 -0.80 0.93 -5.19
C ILE A 39 -1.86 1.97 -4.90
N VAL A 40 -2.84 1.56 -4.10
CA VAL A 40 -3.78 2.44 -3.42
C VAL A 40 -3.47 2.41 -1.94
N ILE A 41 -3.47 3.58 -1.29
CA ILE A 41 -3.27 3.76 0.14
C ILE A 41 -4.55 4.39 0.66
N HIS A 42 -5.12 3.82 1.73
CA HIS A 42 -6.42 4.25 2.22
C HIS A 42 -6.58 4.06 3.72
N ASN A 43 -7.61 4.71 4.27
CA ASN A 43 -8.02 4.51 5.65
C ASN A 43 -8.90 3.25 5.74
N VAL A 44 -8.65 2.42 6.74
CA VAL A 44 -9.38 1.16 6.97
C VAL A 44 -10.85 1.40 7.28
N THR A 45 -11.21 2.55 7.86
CA THR A 45 -12.59 2.88 8.18
C THR A 45 -13.45 3.13 6.95
N GLU A 46 -12.83 3.44 5.82
CA GLU A 46 -13.50 3.64 4.53
C GLU A 46 -13.59 2.34 3.72
N TRP A 47 -13.03 1.23 4.25
CA TRP A 47 -13.12 -0.06 3.59
C TRP A 47 -14.52 -0.64 3.72
N ASN A 48 -15.22 -0.79 2.60
CA ASN A 48 -16.42 -1.61 2.55
C ASN A 48 -16.01 -3.09 2.30
N PRO A 49 -16.28 -4.01 3.25
CA PRO A 49 -15.94 -5.42 3.10
C PRO A 49 -16.68 -6.13 1.95
N GLU A 50 -17.73 -5.52 1.40
CA GLU A 50 -18.44 -6.03 0.22
C GLU A 50 -17.77 -5.63 -1.11
N ASP A 51 -16.84 -4.67 -1.09
CA ASP A 51 -16.10 -4.26 -2.29
C ASP A 51 -15.18 -5.41 -2.72
N LYS A 52 -15.25 -5.78 -4.00
CA LYS A 52 -14.38 -6.83 -4.51
C LYS A 52 -12.95 -6.32 -4.63
N PHE A 53 -12.03 -7.23 -4.37
CA PHE A 53 -10.62 -7.00 -4.59
C PHE A 53 -10.35 -6.68 -6.08
N GLY A 54 -9.87 -5.46 -6.37
CA GLY A 54 -9.62 -4.99 -7.74
C GLY A 54 -10.74 -4.16 -8.39
N ASP A 55 -11.92 -4.02 -7.74
CA ASP A 55 -12.93 -3.04 -8.14
C ASP A 55 -12.46 -1.60 -7.86
N PRO A 56 -13.10 -0.56 -8.45
CA PRO A 56 -12.77 0.83 -8.14
C PRO A 56 -12.92 1.07 -6.63
N PHE A 57 -11.79 1.15 -5.92
CA PHE A 57 -11.77 1.49 -4.52
C PHE A 57 -12.17 2.96 -4.37
N ASN A 58 -13.37 3.20 -3.84
CA ASN A 58 -14.02 4.50 -3.83
C ASN A 58 -14.02 5.10 -2.42
N SER A 59 -12.82 5.35 -1.89
CA SER A 59 -12.62 6.12 -0.65
C SER A 59 -12.90 7.61 -0.87
N GLU A 60 -13.37 8.28 0.17
CA GLU A 60 -13.37 9.75 0.24
C GLU A 60 -11.94 10.28 0.20
N GLU A 61 -11.00 9.61 0.87
CA GLU A 61 -9.58 9.96 0.88
C GLU A 61 -8.68 8.75 0.59
N SER A 62 -7.92 8.83 -0.51
CA SER A 62 -6.84 7.87 -0.79
C SER A 62 -5.67 8.53 -1.49
N CYS A 63 -4.53 7.85 -1.43
CA CYS A 63 -3.41 8.15 -2.30
C CYS A 63 -3.23 7.02 -3.31
N VAL A 64 -2.86 7.36 -4.54
CA VAL A 64 -2.55 6.36 -5.56
C VAL A 64 -1.20 6.59 -6.19
N TYR A 65 -0.60 5.51 -6.68
CA TYR A 65 0.62 5.57 -7.45
C TYR A 65 0.70 4.43 -8.46
N SER A 66 1.39 4.67 -9.58
CA SER A 66 1.69 3.66 -10.60
C SER A 66 3.09 3.90 -11.15
N THR A 67 3.87 2.84 -11.33
CA THR A 67 5.21 2.94 -11.95
C THR A 67 5.18 3.44 -13.38
N ALA A 68 4.01 3.39 -14.06
CA ALA A 68 3.80 4.03 -15.36
C ALA A 68 3.88 5.57 -15.29
N GLY A 69 3.61 6.17 -14.13
CA GLY A 69 3.69 7.60 -13.87
C GLY A 69 5.08 8.08 -13.41
N ALA A 70 6.11 7.24 -13.51
CA ALA A 70 7.46 7.53 -13.05
C ALA A 70 7.51 7.95 -11.56
N ASN A 71 7.80 9.22 -11.26
CA ASN A 71 7.89 9.77 -9.90
C ASN A 71 6.70 10.65 -9.50
N VAL A 72 5.59 10.56 -10.22
CA VAL A 72 4.39 11.33 -9.89
C VAL A 72 3.52 10.53 -8.92
N PHE A 73 3.51 10.97 -7.66
CA PHE A 73 2.67 10.42 -6.60
C PHE A 73 1.31 11.13 -6.60
N ASN A 74 0.24 10.40 -6.30
CA ASN A 74 -1.12 10.94 -6.19
C ASN A 74 -1.58 11.81 -7.37
N HIS A 75 -1.21 11.40 -8.60
CA HIS A 75 -1.51 12.06 -9.88
C HIS A 75 -0.77 13.36 -10.19
N ASP A 76 -0.41 14.18 -9.21
CA ASP A 76 0.16 15.52 -9.45
C ASP A 76 1.38 15.88 -8.58
N VAL A 77 1.73 15.06 -7.58
CA VAL A 77 2.87 15.31 -6.70
C VAL A 77 4.15 14.75 -7.30
N GLN A 78 4.92 15.61 -7.97
CA GLN A 78 6.22 15.24 -8.52
C GLN A 78 7.26 15.04 -7.40
N MET A 79 7.66 13.79 -7.16
CA MET A 79 8.70 13.44 -6.21
C MET A 79 10.10 13.51 -6.87
N PRO A 80 11.16 13.91 -6.12
CA PRO A 80 12.53 13.83 -6.61
C PRO A 80 13.02 12.38 -6.73
N GLU A 81 14.11 12.13 -7.46
CA GLU A 81 14.65 10.76 -7.63
C GLU A 81 15.17 10.14 -6.33
N ASP A 82 15.73 10.97 -5.45
CA ASP A 82 16.26 10.59 -4.14
C ASP A 82 15.23 10.79 -3.00
N VAL A 83 13.93 10.72 -3.35
CA VAL A 83 12.84 10.95 -2.40
C VAL A 83 12.98 10.11 -1.13
N SER A 84 12.80 10.78 0.01
CA SER A 84 12.83 10.13 1.31
C SER A 84 11.46 9.56 1.68
N ARG A 85 11.43 8.49 2.48
CA ARG A 85 10.19 7.96 3.06
C ARG A 85 9.44 8.98 3.93
N VAL A 86 10.15 9.98 4.48
CA VAL A 86 9.53 11.03 5.31
C VAL A 86 8.71 11.95 4.42
N SER A 87 9.27 12.40 3.29
CA SER A 87 8.57 13.24 2.32
C SER A 87 7.33 12.56 1.74
N VAL A 88 7.41 11.25 1.47
CA VAL A 88 6.24 10.49 1.02
C VAL A 88 5.20 10.37 2.15
N ALA A 89 5.62 10.17 3.40
CA ALA A 89 4.71 10.13 4.54
C ALA A 89 3.98 11.46 4.76
N GLU A 90 4.68 12.59 4.59
CA GLU A 90 4.09 13.93 4.65
C GLU A 90 3.04 14.11 3.54
N ALA A 91 3.35 13.72 2.30
CA ALA A 91 2.40 13.78 1.20
C ALA A 91 1.16 12.90 1.42
N ILE A 92 1.30 11.72 2.05
CA ILE A 92 0.16 10.88 2.44
C ILE A 92 -0.72 11.61 3.46
N LEU A 93 -0.12 12.22 4.49
CA LEU A 93 -0.87 12.95 5.51
C LEU A 93 -1.57 14.20 4.97
N GLU A 94 -0.96 14.88 3.99
CA GLU A 94 -1.57 16.03 3.32
C GLU A 94 -2.77 15.63 2.46
N ALA A 95 -2.67 14.49 1.76
CA ALA A 95 -3.75 13.96 0.91
C ALA A 95 -4.89 13.28 1.70
N MET A 96 -4.66 12.90 2.96
CA MET A 96 -5.62 12.20 3.81
C MET A 96 -5.84 12.93 5.15
N PRO A 97 -6.41 14.15 5.14
CA PRO A 97 -6.56 14.96 6.36
C PRO A 97 -7.47 14.34 7.42
N SER A 98 -8.38 13.43 7.05
CA SER A 98 -9.20 12.69 8.02
C SER A 98 -8.40 11.66 8.82
N LEU A 99 -7.20 11.25 8.34
CA LEU A 99 -6.40 10.21 8.95
C LEU A 99 -5.87 10.65 10.32
N GLN A 100 -6.45 10.05 11.38
CA GLN A 100 -6.05 10.34 12.74
C GLN A 100 -5.07 9.31 13.30
N ARG A 101 -4.25 9.76 14.26
CA ARG A 101 -3.53 8.83 15.14
C ARG A 101 -4.54 8.08 16.00
N SER A 102 -4.25 6.82 16.26
CA SER A 102 -5.10 5.93 17.02
C SER A 102 -4.24 4.98 17.86
N THR A 103 -4.85 4.48 18.92
CA THR A 103 -4.34 3.37 19.71
C THR A 103 -4.66 2.04 19.02
N PRO A 104 -3.90 0.97 19.30
CA PRO A 104 -4.12 -0.33 18.68
C PRO A 104 -5.54 -0.92 18.83
N GLY A 105 -6.28 -0.52 19.87
CA GLY A 105 -7.64 -1.01 20.13
C GLY A 105 -8.74 -0.21 19.41
N GLU A 106 -8.46 1.00 18.95
CA GLU A 106 -9.49 1.89 18.38
C GLU A 106 -9.82 1.58 16.91
N THR A 107 -8.86 1.07 16.15
CA THR A 107 -9.04 0.80 14.72
C THR A 107 -9.24 -0.67 14.38
N GLY A 108 -9.10 -1.59 15.34
CA GLY A 108 -9.07 -3.03 15.06
C GLY A 108 -7.95 -3.46 14.09
N ASN A 109 -7.02 -2.57 13.73
CA ASN A 109 -6.08 -2.75 12.62
C ASN A 109 -4.69 -3.21 13.07
N LEU A 110 -4.51 -3.53 14.36
CA LEU A 110 -3.21 -3.87 14.93
C LEU A 110 -2.56 -5.08 14.25
N ASP A 111 -3.34 -6.12 13.96
CA ASP A 111 -2.82 -7.33 13.32
C ASP A 111 -2.38 -7.05 11.88
N TYR A 112 -3.08 -6.16 11.17
CA TYR A 112 -2.63 -5.67 9.88
C TYR A 112 -1.32 -4.90 10.00
N VAL A 113 -1.17 -4.00 10.98
CA VAL A 113 0.08 -3.24 11.18
C VAL A 113 1.26 -4.17 11.45
N ARG A 114 1.06 -5.24 12.23
CA ARG A 114 2.09 -6.26 12.49
C ARG A 114 2.42 -7.06 11.24
N TRP A 115 1.40 -7.50 10.51
CA TRP A 115 1.53 -8.18 9.22
C TRP A 115 2.26 -7.31 8.20
N TYR A 116 1.95 -6.02 8.16
CA TYR A 116 2.56 -5.05 7.26
C TYR A 116 4.05 -4.88 7.55
N ALA A 117 4.44 -4.81 8.83
CA ALA A 117 5.85 -4.76 9.20
C ALA A 117 6.64 -5.99 8.72
N GLN A 118 6.02 -7.18 8.77
CA GLN A 118 6.61 -8.41 8.23
C GLN A 118 6.71 -8.36 6.71
N LEU A 119 5.65 -7.90 6.03
CA LEU A 119 5.64 -7.71 4.57
C LEU A 119 6.77 -6.77 4.14
N LEU A 120 6.84 -5.58 4.75
CA LEU A 120 7.85 -4.57 4.45
C LEU A 120 9.26 -5.14 4.65
N SER A 121 9.49 -5.93 5.71
CA SER A 121 10.78 -6.59 5.92
C SER A 121 11.14 -7.57 4.78
N GLN A 122 10.17 -8.24 4.16
CA GLN A 122 10.43 -9.10 3.01
C GLN A 122 10.72 -8.27 1.75
N VAL A 123 9.91 -7.24 1.48
CA VAL A 123 10.05 -6.32 0.35
C VAL A 123 11.44 -5.68 0.36
N THR A 124 11.87 -5.13 1.49
CA THR A 124 13.20 -4.50 1.63
C THR A 124 14.34 -5.51 1.45
N ARG A 125 14.17 -6.75 1.90
CA ARG A 125 15.21 -7.78 1.81
C ARG A 125 15.37 -8.33 0.39
N LEU A 126 14.26 -8.46 -0.33
CA LEU A 126 14.20 -9.10 -1.65
C LEU A 126 14.25 -8.09 -2.79
N ASP A 127 14.04 -6.80 -2.50
CA ASP A 127 13.86 -5.72 -3.47
C ASP A 127 12.70 -6.00 -4.45
N GLU A 128 11.61 -6.54 -3.90
CA GLU A 128 10.47 -7.01 -4.69
C GLU A 128 9.16 -6.47 -4.13
N LEU A 129 8.37 -5.86 -5.01
CA LEU A 129 7.11 -5.24 -4.63
C LEU A 129 6.01 -6.30 -4.50
N PRO A 130 5.12 -6.15 -3.51
CA PRO A 130 3.99 -7.05 -3.34
C PRO A 130 2.95 -6.82 -4.44
N VAL A 131 2.31 -7.89 -4.88
CA VAL A 131 1.17 -7.89 -5.79
C VAL A 131 0.05 -8.62 -5.09
N ALA A 132 -0.98 -7.86 -4.75
CA ALA A 132 -2.17 -8.43 -4.15
C ALA A 132 -3.19 -8.86 -5.22
N TYR A 133 -3.17 -8.21 -6.38
CA TYR A 133 -4.06 -8.52 -7.49
C TYR A 133 -3.44 -8.25 -8.87
N ALA A 134 -3.92 -9.01 -9.84
CA ALA A 134 -3.87 -8.73 -11.27
C ALA A 134 -5.10 -9.40 -11.92
N ASP A 135 -5.50 -8.98 -13.12
CA ASP A 135 -6.72 -9.48 -13.77
C ASP A 135 -6.69 -11.01 -14.05
N TYR A 136 -5.51 -11.64 -13.97
CA TYR A 136 -5.29 -13.08 -14.11
C TYR A 136 -4.69 -13.74 -12.86
N PHE A 137 -4.73 -13.06 -11.71
CA PHE A 137 -4.12 -13.52 -10.47
C PHE A 137 -5.12 -14.28 -9.61
N ASP A 138 -4.73 -15.47 -9.16
CA ASP A 138 -5.40 -16.17 -8.07
C ASP A 138 -4.77 -15.72 -6.73
N ASP A 139 -5.53 -14.91 -6.00
CA ASP A 139 -5.16 -14.35 -4.70
C ASP A 139 -5.49 -15.27 -3.52
N SER A 140 -6.09 -16.44 -3.77
CA SER A 140 -6.51 -17.38 -2.72
C SER A 140 -5.36 -17.91 -1.86
N GLU A 141 -4.14 -17.87 -2.38
CA GLU A 141 -2.91 -18.25 -1.66
C GLU A 141 -2.18 -17.07 -0.98
N GLY A 142 -2.74 -15.85 -1.07
CA GLY A 142 -2.13 -14.63 -0.58
C GLY A 142 -1.39 -13.82 -1.65
N TRP A 143 -0.67 -12.80 -1.19
CA TRP A 143 -0.01 -11.84 -2.06
C TRP A 143 1.27 -12.42 -2.64
N GLU A 144 1.60 -12.07 -3.88
CA GLU A 144 2.86 -12.46 -4.50
C GLU A 144 3.93 -11.39 -4.23
N LEU A 145 5.16 -11.81 -3.91
CA LEU A 145 6.30 -10.91 -3.75
C LEU A 145 7.13 -10.92 -5.03
N GLY A 146 7.08 -9.82 -5.79
CA GLY A 146 7.67 -9.76 -7.12
C GLY A 146 6.80 -10.49 -8.14
N TRP A 147 6.22 -9.74 -9.07
CA TRP A 147 5.28 -10.29 -10.05
C TRP A 147 5.91 -11.42 -10.88
N GLY A 148 5.26 -12.59 -10.92
CA GLY A 148 5.74 -13.77 -11.64
C GLY A 148 6.85 -14.55 -10.93
N SER A 149 7.14 -14.25 -9.65
CA SER A 149 8.13 -14.98 -8.85
C SER A 149 7.58 -16.27 -8.23
N HIS A 150 6.25 -16.41 -8.16
CA HIS A 150 5.49 -17.44 -7.44
C HIS A 150 5.75 -17.50 -5.93
N ARG A 151 6.44 -16.51 -5.35
CA ARG A 151 6.66 -16.43 -3.90
C ARG A 151 5.46 -15.79 -3.22
N ARG A 152 4.75 -16.59 -2.42
CA ARG A 152 3.57 -16.15 -1.68
C ARG A 152 3.94 -15.57 -0.32
N PHE A 153 3.27 -14.49 0.03
CA PHE A 153 3.17 -13.92 1.37
C PHE A 153 1.72 -14.07 1.84
N PRO A 154 1.46 -14.47 3.10
CA PRO A 154 0.09 -14.68 3.58
C PRO A 154 -0.80 -13.46 3.33
N ALA A 155 -2.07 -13.71 2.98
CA ALA A 155 -3.05 -12.64 2.81
C ALA A 155 -3.14 -11.75 4.07
N PRO A 156 -3.41 -10.44 3.93
CA PRO A 156 -3.58 -9.55 5.07
C PRO A 156 -4.78 -9.97 5.92
N PRO A 157 -4.73 -9.71 7.25
CA PRO A 157 -5.89 -9.90 8.11
C PRO A 157 -7.11 -9.12 7.61
N THR A 158 -8.27 -9.76 7.63
CA THR A 158 -9.54 -9.08 7.32
C THR A 158 -9.80 -7.98 8.35
N TYR A 159 -10.26 -6.83 7.88
CA TYR A 159 -10.76 -5.80 8.80
C TYR A 159 -12.13 -6.24 9.32
N ARG A 160 -12.34 -6.13 10.63
CA ARG A 160 -13.64 -6.27 11.28
C ARG A 160 -13.85 -5.03 12.14
N PRO A 161 -14.82 -4.16 11.81
CA PRO A 161 -15.14 -2.99 12.62
C PRO A 161 -15.67 -3.38 14.00
#